data_AF-A0A661D5S3-F1
#
_entry.id   AF-A0A661D5S3-F1
#
_cell.length_a   1.000
_cell.length_b   1.000
_cell.length_c   1.000
_cell.angle_alpha   90.00
_cell.angle_beta   90.00
_cell.angle_gamma   90.00
#
_symmetry.space_group_name_H-M   'P 1'
#
loop_
_entity.id
_entity.type
_entity.pdbx_description
1 polymer ?
#
loop_
_entity_poly.entity_id
_entity_poly.type
_entity_poly.pdbx_seq_one_letter_code
_entity_poly.pdbx_strand_id
1 'polypeptide(L)'
;MKFNSRLSVLCCLIALCFIMSNISVAEPSNPVKTPVMNDAANMLYHGIYDNKEITLKDGKWSGKPFVQGTASRPTAGLIKNFTFSGDIDDNGTQERVVFLWESSGGSGTRIYMALLGFYNDKFVNLDTHFIGDRVELIMGNINQGKIELDVVQSAK
;
A
#
# COMPACT_ATOMS: atom_id res chain seq x y z
N MET A 1 -36.46 67.25 41.67
CA MET A 1 -36.84 65.82 41.74
C MET A 1 -35.59 65.06 42.16
N LYS A 2 -35.55 64.54 43.40
CA LYS A 2 -34.36 63.94 44.03
C LYS A 2 -34.22 62.47 43.61
N PHE A 3 -33.00 62.03 43.28
CA PHE A 3 -32.51 60.68 43.62
C PHE A 3 -30.99 60.73 43.82
N ASN A 4 -30.56 60.49 45.06
CA ASN A 4 -29.19 60.23 45.48
C ASN A 4 -28.98 58.71 45.57
N SER A 5 -27.81 58.19 45.21
CA SER A 5 -27.26 56.88 45.62
C SER A 5 -25.89 56.68 44.94
N ARG A 6 -24.76 57.09 45.52
CA ARG A 6 -23.84 56.39 46.46
C ARG A 6 -23.09 55.17 45.90
N LEU A 7 -21.80 55.11 46.29
CA LEU A 7 -20.85 53.96 46.33
C LEU A 7 -20.22 53.56 44.97
N SER A 8 -18.93 53.22 44.79
CA SER A 8 -17.72 53.18 45.64
C SER A 8 -16.57 52.57 44.80
N VAL A 9 -15.32 53.04 45.01
CA VAL A 9 -14.07 52.24 45.14
C VAL A 9 -13.74 51.25 44.01
N LEU A 10 -12.80 51.56 43.10
CA LEU A 10 -11.35 51.26 43.19
C LEU A 10 -10.98 49.77 43.17
N CYS A 11 -10.07 49.43 42.25
CA CYS A 11 -9.20 48.24 42.23
C CYS A 11 -9.84 46.86 42.04
N CYS A 12 -9.65 46.26 40.86
CA CYS A 12 -9.17 44.88 40.80
C CYS A 12 -8.38 44.65 39.49
N LEU A 13 -7.11 44.26 39.65
CA LEU A 13 -6.24 43.76 38.60
C LEU A 13 -6.93 42.59 37.88
N ILE A 14 -7.15 42.68 36.57
CA ILE A 14 -7.45 41.48 35.77
C ILE A 14 -6.11 40.91 35.32
N ALA A 15 -5.72 39.86 36.03
CA ALA A 15 -4.56 39.03 35.76
C ALA A 15 -4.63 38.35 34.39
N LEU A 16 -3.47 38.21 33.78
CA LEU A 16 -3.14 37.35 32.64
C LEU A 16 -3.95 36.05 32.59
N CYS A 17 -4.52 35.75 31.42
CA CYS A 17 -4.67 34.37 30.96
C CYS A 17 -4.42 34.36 29.45
N PHE A 18 -3.14 34.54 29.07
CA PHE A 18 -2.68 34.13 27.75
C PHE A 18 -2.88 32.61 27.68
N ILE A 19 -3.88 32.17 26.92
CA ILE A 19 -4.06 30.76 26.58
C ILE A 19 -2.84 30.39 25.76
N MET A 20 -1.83 29.82 26.42
CA MET A 20 -0.75 29.12 25.74
C MET A 20 -1.37 27.88 25.11
N SER A 21 -1.71 27.99 23.84
CA SER A 21 -1.97 26.85 22.97
C SER A 21 -0.76 25.93 23.07
N ASN A 22 -0.92 24.78 23.70
CA ASN A 22 0.06 23.70 23.64
C ASN A 22 0.12 23.23 22.19
N ILE A 23 1.01 23.82 21.39
CA ILE A 23 1.42 23.25 20.12
C ILE A 23 2.29 22.05 20.48
N SER A 24 1.68 20.86 20.51
CA SER A 24 2.43 19.61 20.49
C SER A 24 3.15 19.56 19.14
N VAL A 25 4.43 19.94 19.14
CA VAL A 25 5.33 19.63 18.03
C VAL A 25 5.47 18.11 18.05
N ALA A 26 4.79 17.44 17.12
CA ALA A 26 4.93 16.00 16.94
C ALA A 26 6.43 15.68 16.79
N GLU A 27 6.91 14.74 17.61
CA GLU A 27 8.26 14.20 17.51
C GLU A 27 8.52 13.70 16.07
N PRO A 28 9.77 13.77 15.55
CA PRO A 28 10.07 13.23 14.24
C PRO A 28 9.70 11.75 14.23
N SER A 29 8.63 11.43 13.48
CA SER A 29 8.09 10.08 13.35
C SER A 29 9.20 9.12 12.94
N ASN A 30 9.24 7.94 13.55
CA ASN A 30 10.05 6.81 13.11
C ASN A 30 10.03 6.71 11.57
N PRO A 31 11.13 6.31 10.92
CA PRO A 31 11.16 6.21 9.47
C PRO A 31 10.02 5.30 9.01
N VAL A 32 9.13 5.85 8.16
CA VAL A 32 7.97 5.14 7.63
C VAL A 32 8.45 3.86 6.95
N LYS A 33 8.08 2.72 7.51
CA LYS A 33 8.50 1.43 7.00
C LYS A 33 7.64 1.07 5.80
N THR A 34 8.25 1.04 4.63
CA THR A 34 7.57 0.75 3.36
C THR A 34 8.38 -0.29 2.59
N PRO A 35 7.78 -1.37 2.07
CA PRO A 35 8.48 -2.27 1.16
C PRO A 35 9.09 -1.49 0.00
N VAL A 36 10.29 -1.82 -0.44
CA VAL A 36 10.89 -1.26 -1.67
C VAL A 36 10.79 -2.25 -2.83
N MET A 37 10.99 -1.78 -4.06
CA MET A 37 10.89 -2.64 -5.24
C MET A 37 11.91 -3.79 -5.26
N ASN A 38 13.05 -3.63 -4.57
CA ASN A 38 14.01 -4.73 -4.41
C ASN A 38 13.48 -5.84 -3.51
N ASP A 39 12.69 -5.50 -2.49
CA ASP A 39 12.01 -6.48 -1.64
C ASP A 39 11.00 -7.26 -2.50
N ALA A 40 10.14 -6.54 -3.23
CA ALA A 40 9.18 -7.14 -4.17
C ALA A 40 9.85 -8.05 -5.20
N ALA A 41 11.01 -7.66 -5.73
CA ALA A 41 11.74 -8.44 -6.72
C ALA A 41 12.31 -9.77 -6.20
N ASN A 42 12.47 -9.93 -4.88
CA ASN A 42 13.13 -11.08 -4.25
C ASN A 42 12.24 -11.76 -3.19
N MET A 43 10.92 -11.51 -3.25
CA MET A 43 9.94 -11.96 -2.27
C MET A 43 9.27 -13.28 -2.69
N LEU A 44 8.72 -13.96 -1.69
CA LEU A 44 7.78 -15.07 -1.82
C LEU A 44 6.36 -14.54 -2.01
N TYR A 45 5.69 -14.96 -3.08
CA TYR A 45 4.30 -14.63 -3.38
C TYR A 45 3.41 -15.86 -3.30
N HIS A 46 2.22 -15.68 -2.74
CA HIS A 46 1.14 -16.67 -2.73
C HIS A 46 -0.03 -16.19 -3.61
N GLY A 47 -1.05 -17.03 -3.80
CA GLY A 47 -2.30 -16.64 -4.50
C GLY A 47 -2.23 -16.57 -6.04
N ILE A 48 -1.05 -16.69 -6.65
CA ILE A 48 -0.91 -16.78 -8.12
C ILE A 48 -1.31 -18.16 -8.63
N TYR A 49 -0.93 -19.20 -7.89
CA TYR A 49 -1.26 -20.60 -8.15
C TYR A 49 -1.93 -21.21 -6.92
N ASP A 50 -2.96 -22.03 -7.13
CA ASP A 50 -3.65 -22.70 -6.04
C ASP A 50 -2.68 -23.57 -5.23
N ASN A 51 -2.66 -23.36 -3.90
CA ASN A 51 -1.84 -24.10 -2.94
C ASN A 51 -0.33 -24.10 -3.25
N LYS A 52 0.17 -23.08 -3.95
CA LYS A 52 1.58 -23.00 -4.30
C LYS A 52 2.10 -21.56 -4.24
N GLU A 53 3.22 -21.41 -3.55
CA GLU A 53 3.97 -20.17 -3.48
C GLU A 53 5.09 -20.15 -4.53
N ILE A 54 5.46 -18.95 -4.98
CA ILE A 54 6.60 -18.74 -5.88
C ILE A 54 7.52 -17.69 -5.29
N THR A 55 8.83 -17.92 -5.35
CA THR A 55 9.83 -16.91 -4.99
C THR A 55 10.32 -16.25 -6.26
N LEU A 56 10.12 -14.94 -6.38
CA LEU A 56 10.79 -14.18 -7.43
C LEU A 56 12.28 -14.06 -7.11
N LYS A 57 13.10 -14.08 -8.15
CA LYS A 57 14.51 -13.72 -8.10
C LYS A 57 14.73 -12.62 -9.12
N ASP A 58 15.21 -11.46 -8.68
CA ASP A 58 15.40 -10.27 -9.51
C ASP A 58 14.13 -9.85 -10.30
N GLY A 59 12.96 -10.15 -9.72
CA GLY A 59 11.64 -9.84 -10.25
C GLY A 59 11.08 -10.86 -11.24
N LYS A 60 11.65 -12.07 -11.33
CA LYS A 60 11.17 -13.13 -12.21
C LYS A 60 11.15 -14.50 -11.54
N TRP A 61 10.27 -15.37 -12.02
CA TRP A 61 10.20 -16.77 -11.65
C TRP A 61 9.91 -17.63 -12.89
N SER A 62 10.46 -18.84 -12.90
CA SER A 62 10.22 -19.85 -13.93
C SER A 62 10.03 -21.22 -13.28
N GLY A 63 8.96 -21.91 -13.64
CA GLY A 63 8.66 -23.24 -13.12
C GLY A 63 9.28 -24.37 -13.93
N LYS A 64 8.99 -25.59 -13.50
CA LYS A 64 9.23 -26.80 -14.29
C LYS A 64 8.27 -26.83 -15.49
N PRO A 65 8.64 -27.47 -16.61
CA PRO A 65 7.73 -27.64 -17.73
C PRO A 65 6.49 -28.43 -17.29
N PHE A 66 5.34 -28.15 -17.90
CA PHE A 66 4.11 -28.91 -17.65
C PHE A 66 4.24 -30.36 -18.13
N VAL A 67 4.99 -30.58 -19.22
CA VAL A 67 5.30 -31.90 -19.77
C VAL A 67 6.81 -32.04 -19.91
N GLN A 68 7.37 -33.13 -19.37
CA GLN A 68 8.80 -33.41 -19.45
C GLN A 68 9.25 -33.48 -20.93
N GLY A 69 10.34 -32.77 -21.26
CA GLY A 69 10.86 -32.66 -22.62
C GLY A 69 10.28 -31.51 -23.45
N THR A 70 9.31 -30.76 -22.94
CA THR A 70 8.80 -29.54 -23.62
C THR A 70 9.52 -28.28 -23.12
N ALA A 71 9.59 -27.27 -24.00
CA ALA A 71 10.13 -25.95 -23.65
C ALA A 71 9.12 -25.06 -22.90
N SER A 72 7.83 -25.40 -22.93
CA SER A 72 6.77 -24.59 -22.31
C SER A 72 6.81 -24.71 -20.79
N ARG A 73 7.03 -23.58 -20.12
CA ARG A 73 7.15 -23.46 -18.66
C ARG A 73 6.25 -22.33 -18.18
N PRO A 74 5.61 -22.50 -17.01
CA PRO A 74 4.97 -21.38 -16.36
C PRO A 74 6.02 -20.37 -15.92
N THR A 75 5.73 -19.10 -16.11
CA THR A 75 6.60 -17.98 -15.76
C THR A 75 5.77 -16.88 -15.12
N ALA A 76 6.42 -16.12 -14.23
CA ALA A 76 5.81 -14.95 -13.63
C ALA A 76 6.87 -13.87 -13.40
N GLY A 77 6.44 -12.63 -13.26
CA GLY A 77 7.37 -11.55 -12.95
C GLY A 77 6.71 -10.25 -12.56
N LEU A 78 7.52 -9.34 -12.02
CA LEU A 78 7.10 -8.05 -11.50
C LEU A 78 6.94 -7.03 -12.64
N ILE A 79 5.85 -6.26 -12.61
CA ILE A 79 5.69 -5.04 -13.40
C ILE A 79 6.38 -3.91 -12.65
N LYS A 80 7.61 -3.57 -13.06
CA LYS A 80 8.51 -2.72 -12.26
C LYS A 80 8.13 -1.24 -12.23
N ASN A 81 7.36 -0.77 -13.20
CA ASN A 81 7.12 0.67 -13.44
C ASN A 81 5.71 1.12 -13.04
N PHE A 82 4.94 0.27 -12.35
CA PHE A 82 3.59 0.60 -11.91
C PHE A 82 3.40 0.06 -10.49
N THR A 83 3.43 0.97 -9.51
CA THR A 83 3.33 0.67 -8.07
C THR A 83 2.92 1.94 -7.34
N PHE A 84 2.22 1.78 -6.23
CA PHE A 84 1.87 2.87 -5.33
C PHE A 84 1.85 2.35 -3.89
N SER A 85 1.95 3.27 -2.94
CA SER A 85 2.03 2.97 -1.52
C SER A 85 1.09 3.86 -0.73
N GLY A 86 0.66 3.37 0.42
CA GLY A 86 -0.27 4.04 1.32
C GLY A 86 -0.46 3.19 2.56
N ASP A 87 -0.84 3.84 3.66
CA ASP A 87 -1.21 3.16 4.91
C ASP A 87 -2.67 2.69 4.77
N ILE A 88 -2.86 1.38 4.58
CA ILE A 88 -4.18 0.79 4.32
C ILE A 88 -4.86 0.40 5.63
N ASP A 89 -4.10 -0.04 6.62
CA ASP A 89 -4.61 -0.54 7.90
C ASP A 89 -4.47 0.47 9.07
N ASP A 90 -4.03 1.69 8.79
CA ASP A 90 -3.88 2.82 9.72
C ASP A 90 -2.90 2.51 10.87
N ASN A 91 -1.85 1.72 10.57
CA ASN A 91 -0.85 1.28 11.55
C ASN A 91 0.40 2.17 11.60
N GLY A 92 0.48 3.22 10.77
CA GLY A 92 1.62 4.14 10.65
C GLY A 92 2.78 3.62 9.80
N THR A 93 2.65 2.43 9.21
CA THR A 93 3.53 1.89 8.17
C THR A 93 2.81 1.92 6.82
N GLN A 94 3.56 1.93 5.72
CA GLN A 94 2.93 1.93 4.40
C GLN A 94 3.00 0.55 3.78
N GLU A 95 1.86 0.08 3.30
CA GLU A 95 1.82 -1.01 2.36
C GLU A 95 2.25 -0.53 0.97
N ARG A 96 2.68 -1.48 0.15
CA ARG A 96 2.95 -1.27 -1.26
C ARG A 96 2.10 -2.20 -2.11
N VAL A 97 1.40 -1.62 -3.06
CA VAL A 97 0.75 -2.36 -4.14
C VAL A 97 1.75 -2.54 -5.28
N VAL A 98 1.98 -3.79 -5.65
CA VAL A 98 2.77 -4.17 -6.84
C VAL A 98 1.94 -5.05 -7.75
N PHE A 99 2.37 -5.19 -9.00
CA PHE A 99 1.67 -6.00 -9.99
C PHE A 99 2.58 -7.07 -10.56
N LEU A 100 1.99 -8.21 -10.84
CA LEU A 100 2.66 -9.39 -11.35
C LEU A 100 1.98 -9.81 -12.64
N TRP A 101 2.79 -10.17 -13.63
CA TRP A 101 2.32 -10.92 -14.78
C TRP A 101 2.59 -12.41 -14.57
N GLU A 102 1.71 -13.26 -15.07
CA GLU A 102 1.87 -14.72 -15.13
C GLU A 102 1.55 -15.20 -16.54
N SER A 103 2.33 -16.17 -17.02
CA SER A 103 2.05 -16.90 -18.25
C SER A 103 2.31 -18.38 -18.04
N SER A 104 1.29 -19.20 -18.26
CA SER A 104 1.36 -20.66 -18.18
C SER A 104 1.99 -21.29 -19.43
N GLY A 105 2.83 -20.55 -20.16
CA GLY A 105 3.52 -21.04 -21.36
C GLY A 105 2.64 -21.13 -22.62
N GLY A 106 1.52 -20.41 -22.66
CA GLY A 106 0.69 -20.15 -23.86
C GLY A 106 0.78 -18.70 -24.34
N SER A 107 -0.22 -18.20 -25.06
CA SER A 107 -0.28 -16.81 -25.56
C SER A 107 -0.94 -15.80 -24.61
N GLY A 108 -1.49 -16.28 -23.49
CA GLY A 108 -2.15 -15.45 -22.47
C GLY A 108 -1.18 -14.84 -21.47
N THR A 109 -1.60 -13.74 -20.83
CA THR A 109 -0.87 -13.15 -19.71
C THR A 109 -1.87 -12.65 -18.68
N ARG A 110 -1.83 -13.26 -17.49
CA ARG A 110 -2.67 -12.91 -16.36
C ARG A 110 -1.99 -11.83 -15.53
N ILE A 111 -2.74 -10.82 -15.14
CA ILE A 111 -2.29 -9.75 -14.25
C ILE A 111 -2.84 -10.01 -12.85
N TYR A 112 -1.95 -9.95 -11.88
CA TYR A 112 -2.26 -10.04 -10.46
C TYR A 112 -1.81 -8.77 -9.76
N MET A 113 -2.59 -8.32 -8.78
CA MET A 113 -2.23 -7.29 -7.83
C MET A 113 -1.76 -7.98 -6.55
N ALA A 114 -0.61 -7.60 -6.01
CA ALA A 114 -0.12 -8.10 -4.73
C ALA A 114 0.04 -6.94 -3.76
N LEU A 115 -0.49 -7.11 -2.56
CA LEU A 115 -0.29 -6.22 -1.44
C LEU A 115 0.92 -6.68 -0.64
N LEU A 116 1.87 -5.78 -0.44
CA LEU A 116 3.06 -6.00 0.36
C LEU A 116 2.99 -5.14 1.61
N GLY A 117 3.36 -5.68 2.76
CA GLY A 117 3.36 -4.94 4.01
C GLY A 117 4.40 -5.46 4.98
N PHE A 118 4.42 -4.85 6.16
CA PHE A 118 5.37 -5.19 7.21
C PHE A 118 4.70 -6.05 8.29
N TYR A 119 5.20 -7.27 8.48
CA TYR A 119 4.66 -8.22 9.45
C TYR A 119 5.78 -9.03 10.10
N ASN A 120 5.74 -9.19 11.43
CA ASN A 120 6.74 -9.95 12.21
C ASN A 120 8.19 -9.63 11.82
N ASP A 121 8.52 -8.35 11.84
CA ASP A 121 9.84 -7.81 11.53
C ASP A 121 10.35 -7.98 10.09
N LYS A 122 9.47 -8.37 9.14
CA LYS A 122 9.83 -8.60 7.74
C LYS A 122 8.81 -8.01 6.78
N PHE A 123 9.26 -7.66 5.58
CA PHE A 123 8.35 -7.39 4.47
C PHE A 123 7.84 -8.70 3.90
N VAL A 124 6.53 -8.79 3.70
CA VAL A 124 5.84 -9.99 3.23
C VAL A 124 4.77 -9.63 2.19
N ASN A 125 4.39 -10.60 1.36
CA ASN A 125 3.17 -10.53 0.59
C ASN A 125 2.00 -10.81 1.54
N LEU A 126 1.13 -9.81 1.73
CA LEU A 126 -0.04 -9.91 2.60
C LEU A 126 -1.21 -10.59 1.87
N ASP A 127 -1.42 -10.23 0.60
CA ASP A 127 -2.48 -10.79 -0.23
C ASP A 127 -2.14 -10.65 -1.72
N THR A 128 -2.74 -11.49 -2.56
CA THR A 128 -2.62 -11.43 -4.02
C THR A 128 -3.97 -11.69 -4.68
N HIS A 129 -4.41 -10.74 -5.53
CA HIS A 129 -5.69 -10.78 -6.22
C HIS A 129 -5.52 -10.85 -7.74
N PHE A 130 -6.31 -11.68 -8.42
CA PHE A 130 -6.35 -11.73 -9.88
C PHE A 130 -7.12 -10.53 -10.43
N ILE A 131 -6.50 -9.76 -11.32
CA ILE A 131 -7.11 -8.57 -11.94
C ILE A 131 -7.76 -8.93 -13.29
N GLY A 132 -7.07 -9.72 -14.12
CA GLY A 132 -7.62 -10.14 -15.41
C GLY A 132 -6.58 -10.69 -16.39
N ASP A 133 -7.05 -11.15 -17.55
CA ASP A 133 -6.21 -11.58 -18.67
C ASP A 133 -6.04 -10.41 -19.65
N ARG A 134 -4.79 -10.11 -20.01
CA ARG A 134 -4.40 -9.00 -20.91
C ARG A 134 -5.02 -7.65 -20.54
N VAL A 135 -4.90 -7.31 -19.27
CA VAL A 135 -5.33 -6.02 -18.72
C VAL A 135 -4.21 -4.99 -18.82
N GLU A 136 -4.54 -3.77 -19.23
CA GLU A 136 -3.67 -2.60 -19.16
C GLU A 136 -3.98 -1.80 -17.89
N LEU A 137 -2.95 -1.48 -17.10
CA LEU A 137 -3.04 -0.70 -15.87
C LEU A 137 -2.87 0.78 -16.21
N ILE A 138 -3.86 1.62 -15.90
CA ILE A 138 -3.87 3.04 -16.25
C ILE A 138 -3.52 3.89 -15.03
N MET A 139 -4.27 3.72 -13.94
CA MET A 139 -4.06 4.44 -12.69
C MET A 139 -4.35 3.54 -11.49
N GLY A 140 -3.73 3.85 -10.37
CA GLY A 140 -3.99 3.18 -9.12
C GLY A 140 -3.74 4.11 -7.94
N ASN A 141 -4.58 4.01 -6.92
CA ASN A 141 -4.43 4.76 -5.68
C ASN A 141 -4.82 3.89 -4.48
N ILE A 142 -4.45 4.37 -3.30
CA ILE A 142 -5.07 3.96 -2.04
C ILE A 142 -5.90 5.13 -1.54
N ASN A 143 -7.18 4.89 -1.28
CA ASN A 143 -8.13 5.88 -0.82
C ASN A 143 -8.98 5.29 0.31
N GLN A 144 -8.89 5.86 1.51
CA GLN A 144 -9.66 5.44 2.69
C GLN A 144 -9.60 3.92 2.97
N GLY A 145 -8.40 3.34 2.96
CA GLY A 145 -8.19 1.91 3.19
C GLY A 145 -8.64 1.00 2.03
N LYS A 146 -8.94 1.58 0.86
CA LYS A 146 -9.32 0.83 -0.34
C LYS A 146 -8.30 1.04 -1.45
N ILE A 147 -8.10 0.01 -2.25
CA ILE A 147 -7.29 0.09 -3.47
C ILE A 147 -8.23 0.35 -4.63
N GLU A 148 -8.05 1.47 -5.32
CA GLU A 148 -8.80 1.84 -6.53
C GLU A 148 -7.88 1.64 -7.74
N LEU A 149 -8.37 0.95 -8.77
CA LEU A 149 -7.63 0.67 -10.00
C LEU A 149 -8.46 1.03 -11.24
N ASP A 150 -7.86 1.82 -12.11
CA ASP A 150 -8.38 2.06 -13.45
C ASP A 150 -7.64 1.16 -14.43
N VAL A 151 -8.42 0.35 -15.14
CA VAL A 151 -7.90 -0.66 -16.06
C VAL A 151 -8.63 -0.62 -17.39
N VAL A 152 -7.90 -0.95 -18.46
CA VAL A 152 -8.49 -1.20 -19.78
C VAL A 152 -8.37 -2.68 -20.09
N GLN A 153 -9.47 -3.28 -20.51
CA GLN A 153 -9.52 -4.66 -20.96
C GLN A 153 -10.40 -4.75 -22.20
N SER A 154 -10.01 -5.58 -23.17
CA SER A 154 -10.87 -5.87 -24.31
C SER A 154 -12.11 -6.63 -23.84
N ALA A 155 -13.28 -6.27 -24.40
CA ALA A 155 -14.50 -7.03 -24.19
C ALA A 155 -14.30 -8.49 -24.66
N LYS A 156 -14.80 -9.43 -23.86
CA LYS A 156 -14.80 -10.85 -24.21
C LYS A 156 -15.80 -11.15 -25.32
#